data_AF-A0A0L7KRQ1-F1
#
_entry.id   AF-A0A0L7KRQ1-F1
#
_cell.length_a   1.000
_cell.length_b   1.000
_cell.length_c   1.000
_cell.angle_alpha   90.00
_cell.angle_beta   90.00
_cell.angle_gamma   90.00
#
_symmetry.space_group_name_H-M   'P 1'
#
loop_
_entity.id
_entity.type
_entity.pdbx_description
1 polymer ?
#
loop_
_entity_poly.entity_id
_entity_poly.type
_entity_poly.pdbx_seq_one_letter_code
_entity_poly.pdbx_strand_id
1 'polypeptide(L)' 'EFVDIMLKRMDRDLDGVINFDDFHESVVRTPPLLESLGYCLPERQAVYSFIATWCPSWGKM' A
#
# COMPACT_ATOMS: atom_id res chain seq x y z
N GLU A 1 -6.64 19.42 7.52
CA GLU A 1 -6.92 18.85 6.18
C GLU A 1 -6.45 17.39 6.14
N PHE A 2 -6.68 16.65 5.06
CA PHE A 2 -6.33 15.21 4.96
C PHE A 2 -4.84 14.92 5.24
N VAL A 3 -3.95 15.83 4.83
CA VAL A 3 -2.51 15.78 5.10
C VAL A 3 -2.20 15.70 6.59
N ASP A 4 -2.89 16.49 7.43
CA ASP A 4 -2.67 16.48 8.89
C ASP A 4 -3.07 15.15 9.52
N ILE A 5 -4.09 14.48 8.96
CA ILE A 5 -4.51 13.15 9.41
C ILE A 5 -3.44 12.13 9.05
N MET A 6 -2.84 12.23 7.85
CA MET A 6 -1.77 11.34 7.42
C MET A 6 -0.53 11.48 8.28
N LEU A 7 -0.08 12.71 8.54
CA LEU A 7 1.04 12.96 9.46
C LEU A 7 0.75 12.35 10.83
N LYS A 8 -0.41 12.63 11.44
CA LYS A 8 -0.78 12.03 12.74
C LYS A 8 -0.85 10.49 12.76
N ARG A 9 -1.05 9.85 11.61
CA ARG A 9 -1.17 8.39 11.50
C ARG A 9 0.14 7.69 11.16
N MET A 10 1.04 8.39 10.46
CA MET A 10 2.18 7.78 9.80
C MET A 10 3.53 8.36 10.24
N ASP A 11 3.61 9.65 10.57
CA ASP A 11 4.83 10.30 11.10
C ASP A 11 4.98 9.93 12.59
N ARG A 12 5.95 9.08 12.91
CA ARG A 12 6.07 8.44 14.23
C ARG A 12 7.02 9.19 15.15
N ASP A 13 8.03 9.84 14.60
CA ASP A 13 8.98 10.66 15.35
C ASP A 13 8.58 12.14 15.42
N LEU A 14 7.49 12.51 14.73
CA LEU A 14 6.87 13.84 14.74
C LEU A 14 7.77 14.92 14.14
N ASP A 15 8.58 14.56 13.14
CA ASP A 15 9.46 15.48 12.44
C ASP A 15 8.77 16.25 11.30
N GLY A 16 7.50 15.91 11.01
CA GLY A 16 6.69 16.50 9.94
C GLY A 16 6.90 15.86 8.58
N VAL A 17 7.65 14.77 8.49
CA VAL A 17 7.96 14.00 7.29
C VAL A 17 7.48 12.57 7.48
N ILE A 18 7.06 11.93 6.40
CA ILE A 18 6.81 10.48 6.39
C ILE A 18 7.95 9.86 5.60
N ASN A 19 8.98 9.40 6.29
CA ASN A 19 10.09 8.71 5.66
C ASN A 19 9.71 7.24 5.33
N PHE A 20 10.66 6.46 4.80
CA PHE A 20 10.37 5.08 4.42
C PHE A 20 10.03 4.19 5.63
N ASP A 21 10.71 4.36 6.76
CA ASP A 21 10.49 3.52 7.94
C ASP A 21 9.14 3.83 8.59
N ASP A 22 8.79 5.11 8.70
CA ASP A 22 7.45 5.59 9.10
C ASP A 22 6.36 4.97 8.23
N PHE A 23 6.52 5.07 6.91
CA PHE A 23 5.61 4.51 5.93
C PHE A 23 5.50 2.99 6.09
N HIS A 24 6.63 2.28 6.02
CA HIS A 24 6.70 0.83 6.03
C HIS A 24 6.06 0.25 7.28
N GLU A 25 6.46 0.72 8.47
CA GLU A 25 5.87 0.20 9.70
C GLU A 25 4.38 0.56 9.83
N SER A 26 3.96 1.73 9.35
CA SER A 26 2.56 2.15 9.39
C SER A 26 1.66 1.31 8.48
N VAL A 27 2.10 1.00 7.26
CA VAL A 27 1.33 0.17 6.31
C VAL A 27 1.36 -1.31 6.69
N VAL A 28 2.44 -1.81 7.28
CA VAL A 28 2.48 -3.20 7.81
C VAL A 28 1.52 -3.36 8.99
N ARG A 29 1.48 -2.38 9.89
CA ARG A 29 0.56 -2.38 11.04
C ARG A 29 -0.89 -2.14 10.63
N THR A 30 -1.12 -1.25 9.67
CA THR A 30 -2.45 -0.84 9.18
C THR A 30 -2.48 -0.93 7.65
N PRO A 31 -2.74 -2.12 7.07
CA PRO A 31 -2.67 -2.36 5.63
C PRO A 31 -3.45 -1.39 4.73
N PRO A 32 -4.64 -0.87 5.10
CA PRO A 32 -5.36 0.09 4.28
C PRO A 32 -4.63 1.43 4.04
N LEU A 33 -3.60 1.77 4.83
CA LEU A 33 -2.83 3.01 4.63
C LEU A 33 -2.01 3.00 3.33
N LEU A 34 -1.71 1.81 2.78
CA LEU A 34 -0.88 1.62 1.60
C LEU A 34 -1.37 2.42 0.37
N GLU A 35 -2.69 2.50 0.18
CA GLU A 35 -3.32 3.18 -0.96
C GLU A 35 -4.20 4.36 -0.51
N SER A 36 -3.95 4.88 0.70
CA SER A 36 -4.80 5.90 1.30
C SER A 36 -4.74 7.25 0.58
N LEU A 37 -3.60 7.58 -0.06
CA LEU A 37 -3.44 8.78 -0.90
C LEU A 37 -4.03 8.62 -2.31
N GLY A 38 -4.51 7.43 -2.65
CA GLY A 38 -5.04 7.08 -3.96
C GLY A 38 -4.66 5.66 -4.37
N TYR A 39 -5.48 5.08 -5.24
CA TYR A 39 -5.23 3.76 -5.81
C TYR A 39 -3.99 3.79 -6.69
N CYS A 40 -3.02 2.94 -6.36
CA CYS A 40 -1.75 2.84 -7.10
C CYS A 40 -1.36 1.39 -7.41
N LEU A 41 -2.11 0.42 -6.88
CA LEU A 41 -1.99 -1.00 -7.20
C LEU A 41 -3.11 -1.43 -8.14
N PRO A 42 -2.88 -2.47 -8.96
CA PRO A 42 -3.93 -3.02 -9.81
C PRO A 42 -5.04 -3.66 -8.97
N GLU A 43 -6.28 -3.51 -9.42
CA GLU A 43 -7.39 -4.27 -8.86
C GLU A 43 -7.16 -5.78 -9.00
N ARG A 44 -7.70 -6.56 -8.06
CA ARG A 44 -7.55 -8.03 -8.07
C ARG A 44 -7.97 -8.67 -9.39
N GLN A 45 -9.00 -8.15 -10.06
CA GLN A 45 -9.46 -8.67 -11.35
C GLN A 45 -8.41 -8.49 -12.46
N ALA A 46 -7.74 -7.34 -12.48
CA ALA A 46 -6.65 -7.08 -13.42
C ALA A 46 -5.46 -8.01 -13.15
N VAL A 47 -5.12 -8.22 -11.87
CA VAL A 47 -4.08 -9.19 -11.45
C VAL A 47 -4.41 -10.60 -11.93
N TYR A 48 -5.63 -11.10 -11.68
CA TYR A 48 -6.02 -12.45 -12.10
C TYR A 48 -6.05 -12.61 -13.62
N SER A 49 -6.54 -11.61 -14.35
CA SER A 49 -6.57 -11.63 -15.81
C SER A 49 -5.15 -11.66 -16.41
N PHE A 50 -4.23 -10.88 -15.84
CA PHE A 50 -2.84 -10.86 -16.24
C PHE A 50 -2.18 -12.21 -15.99
N ILE A 51 -2.29 -12.76 -14.77
CA ILE A 51 -1.70 -14.05 -14.41
C ILE A 51 -2.29 -15.18 -15.26
N ALA A 52 -3.59 -15.22 -15.49
CA ALA A 52 -4.23 -16.27 -16.30
C ALA A 52 -3.75 -16.25 -17.77
N THR A 53 -3.44 -15.06 -18.30
CA THR A 53 -2.98 -14.89 -19.68
C THR A 53 -1.52 -15.31 -19.84
N TRP A 54 -0.65 -14.88 -18.92
CA TRP A 54 0.80 -14.98 -19.09
C TRP A 54 1.46 -16.06 -18.23
N CYS A 55 0.78 -16.53 -17.18
CA CYS A 55 1.28 -17.50 -16.20
C CYS A 55 0.24 -18.62 -15.93
N PRO A 56 -0.15 -19.42 -16.95
CA PRO A 56 -1.21 -20.42 -16.81
C PRO A 56 -0.91 -21.55 -15.79
N SER A 57 0.32 -21.67 -15.29
CA SER A 57 0.76 -22.65 -14.29
C SER A 57 0.97 -22.08 -12.87
N TRP A 58 0.66 -20.81 -12.62
CA TRP A 58 1.00 -20.11 -11.37
C TRP A 58 0.52 -20.80 -10.07
N GLY A 59 -0.63 -21.49 -10.10
CA GLY A 59 -1.20 -22.20 -8.94
C GLY A 59 -0.86 -23.69 -8.81
N LYS A 60 0.10 -24.21 -9.60
CA LYS A 60 0.52 -25.63 -9.57
C LYS A 60 1.82 -25.88 -8.80
N MET A 61 2.33 -24.89 -8.07
CA MET A 61 3.49 -25.02 -7.17
C MET A 61 3.04 -25.18 -5.72
#